data_AF-A0AAU0V8Q0-F1
#
_entry.id   AF-A0AAU0V8Q0-F1
#
_cell.length_a   1.000
_cell.length_b   1.000
_cell.length_c   1.000
_cell.angle_alpha   90.00
_cell.angle_beta   90.00
_cell.angle_gamma   90.00
#
_symmetry.space_group_name_H-M   'P 1'
#
loop_
_entity.id
_entity.type
_entity.pdbx_description
1 polymer ?
#
loop_
_entity_poly.entity_id
_entity_poly.type
_entity_poly.pdbx_seq_one_letter_code
_entity_poly.pdbx_strand_id
1 'polypeptide(L)' 'MFRRREAVPFSFVAESDRFRSNVTPPPATRATVPELLGRSLVGLTVVAGLVGSLLLGLPALESPQSPAHGKQSEASQGR' A
#
# COMPACT_ATOMS: atom_id res chain seq x y z
N MET A 1 -4.40 12.61 52.19
CA MET A 1 -3.05 13.17 52.40
C MET A 1 -2.66 13.98 51.17
N PHE A 2 -2.74 15.31 51.25
CA PHE A 2 -2.41 16.20 50.12
C PHE A 2 -0.90 16.26 49.95
N ARG A 3 -0.39 15.71 48.84
CA ARG A 3 1.01 15.83 48.44
C ARG A 3 1.20 17.23 47.87
N ARG A 4 1.97 18.07 48.57
CA ARG A 4 2.40 19.40 48.09
C ARG A 4 2.98 19.25 46.68
N ARG A 5 2.32 19.83 45.67
CA ARG A 5 2.93 20.10 44.37
C ARG A 5 3.49 21.51 44.46
N GLU A 6 4.82 21.61 44.42
CA GLU A 6 5.55 22.87 44.38
C GLU A 6 5.10 23.70 43.18
N ALA A 7 4.80 24.97 43.43
CA ALA A 7 4.47 25.95 42.40
C ALA A 7 5.77 26.33 41.67
N VAL A 8 6.10 25.59 40.62
CA VAL A 8 7.17 26.00 39.71
C VAL A 8 6.76 27.33 39.04
N PRO A 9 7.61 28.37 39.05
CA PRO A 9 7.22 29.76 38.74
C PRO A 9 6.93 30.03 37.26
N PHE A 10 7.09 29.04 36.38
CA PHE A 10 6.57 29.09 35.02
C PHE A 10 6.25 27.67 34.56
N SER A 11 4.97 27.39 34.31
CA SER A 11 4.60 26.24 33.49
C SER A 11 4.80 26.64 32.04
N PHE A 12 5.74 26.03 31.32
CA PHE A 12 5.67 26.00 29.86
C PHE A 12 4.48 25.13 29.48
N VAL A 13 3.27 25.70 29.54
CA VAL A 13 2.18 25.22 28.71
C VAL A 13 2.69 25.45 27.30
N ALA A 14 2.96 24.36 26.58
CA ALA A 14 3.37 24.47 25.21
C ALA A 14 2.21 25.13 24.45
N GLU A 15 2.31 26.44 24.24
CA GLU A 15 1.35 27.24 23.46
C GLU A 15 1.31 26.79 21.99
N SER A 16 2.06 25.73 21.65
CA SER A 16 1.93 24.94 20.43
C SER A 16 0.51 24.38 20.21
N ASP A 17 -0.32 24.22 21.25
CA ASP A 17 -1.73 23.87 21.05
C ASP A 17 -2.59 25.05 20.54
N ARG A 18 -2.05 26.27 20.54
CA ARG A 18 -2.77 27.51 20.18
C ARG A 18 -2.21 28.28 18.99
N PHE A 19 -1.20 27.77 18.29
CA PHE A 19 -0.87 28.26 16.95
C PHE A 19 -1.85 27.66 15.93
N ARG A 20 -3.11 28.08 15.99
CA ARG A 20 -4.00 27.96 14.84
C ARG A 20 -3.70 29.13 13.93
N SER A 21 -3.10 28.84 12.78
CA SER A 21 -2.84 29.83 11.75
C SER A 21 -4.11 30.66 11.54
N ASN A 22 -4.01 31.99 11.64
CA ASN A 22 -5.11 32.93 11.29
C ASN A 22 -5.47 32.89 9.79
N VAL A 23 -4.89 31.94 9.06
CA VAL A 23 -5.13 31.68 7.66
C VAL A 23 -6.15 30.55 7.59
N THR A 24 -7.36 30.88 7.15
CA THR A 24 -8.32 29.87 6.71
C THR A 24 -7.63 29.02 5.64
N PRO A 25 -7.55 27.68 5.79
CA PRO A 25 -6.95 26.84 4.77
C PRO A 25 -7.60 27.15 3.42
N PRO A 26 -6.81 27.31 2.35
CA PRO A 26 -7.40 27.52 1.03
C PRO A 26 -8.36 26.36 0.74
N PRO A 27 -9.51 26.63 0.09
CA PRO A 27 -10.47 25.59 -0.22
C PRO A 27 -9.77 24.51 -1.04
N ALA A 28 -10.02 23.24 -0.69
CA ALA A 28 -9.43 22.12 -1.40
C ALA A 28 -9.80 22.19 -2.88
N THR A 29 -8.79 22.23 -3.75
CA THR A 29 -8.98 22.25 -5.19
C THR A 29 -9.69 20.98 -5.61
N ARG A 30 -10.84 21.11 -6.29
CA ARG A 30 -11.54 19.97 -6.84
C ARG A 30 -10.78 19.47 -8.06
N ALA A 31 -10.59 18.15 -8.16
CA ALA A 31 -9.99 17.55 -9.33
C ALA A 31 -10.82 17.91 -10.57
N THR A 32 -10.12 18.35 -11.61
CA THR A 32 -10.77 18.65 -12.89
C THR A 32 -11.05 17.35 -13.65
N VAL A 33 -12.02 17.37 -14.57
CA VAL A 33 -12.33 16.21 -15.44
C VAL A 33 -11.09 15.62 -16.14
N PRO A 34 -10.18 16.41 -16.76
CA PRO A 34 -8.98 15.84 -17.39
C PRO A 34 -8.02 15.20 -16.38
N GLU A 35 -7.94 15.74 -15.16
CA GLU A 35 -7.10 15.18 -14.09
C GLU A 35 -7.62 13.83 -13.61
N LEU A 36 -8.94 13.69 -13.46
CA LEU A 36 -9.56 12.42 -13.11
C LEU A 36 -9.35 11.38 -14.21
N LEU A 37 -9.60 11.76 -15.47
CA LEU A 37 -9.36 10.89 -16.63
C LEU A 37 -7.90 10.43 -16.71
N GLY A 38 -6.94 11.34 -16.51
CA GLY A 38 -5.52 11.01 -16.50
C GLY A 38 -5.17 9.98 -15.44
N ARG A 39 -5.61 10.18 -14.20
CA ARG A 39 -5.37 9.24 -13.09
C ARG A 39 -6.01 7.87 -13.35
N SER A 40 -7.22 7.85 -13.91
CA SER A 40 -7.91 6.61 -14.26
C SER A 40 -7.23 5.86 -15.40
N LEU A 41 -6.78 6.56 -16.45
CA LEU A 41 -6.08 5.94 -17.59
C LEU A 41 -4.78 5.28 -17.18
N VAL A 42 -3.99 5.94 -16.33
CA VAL A 42 -2.75 5.37 -15.80
C VAL A 42 -3.05 4.08 -15.02
N GLY A 43 -4.02 4.13 -14.10
CA GLY A 43 -4.43 2.95 -13.34
C GLY A 43 -4.89 1.80 -14.23
N LEU A 44 -5.76 2.07 -15.21
CA LEU A 44 -6.25 1.08 -16.17
C LEU A 44 -5.12 0.46 -16.99
N THR A 45 -4.14 1.25 -17.42
CA THR A 45 -3.00 0.76 -18.20
C THR A 45 -2.14 -0.21 -17.40
N VAL A 46 -1.85 0.11 -16.13
CA VAL A 46 -1.09 -0.75 -15.23
C VAL A 46 -1.83 -2.07 -14.98
N VAL A 47 -3.14 -2.01 -14.69
CA VAL A 47 -3.96 -3.20 -14.47
C VAL A 47 -4.02 -4.06 -15.73
N ALA A 48 -4.22 -3.46 -16.90
CA ALA A 48 -4.26 -4.19 -18.16
C ALA A 48 -2.92 -4.90 -18.46
N GLY A 49 -1.79 -4.24 -18.17
CA GLY A 49 -0.46 -4.85 -18.30
C GLY A 49 -0.25 -6.04 -17.36
N LEU A 50 -0.67 -5.92 -16.10
CA LEU A 50 -0.63 -7.00 -15.12
C LEU A 50 -1.50 -8.20 -15.55
N VAL A 51 -2.74 -7.93 -15.97
CA VAL A 51 -3.64 -8.97 -16.47
C VAL A 51 -3.05 -9.64 -17.71
N GLY A 52 -2.53 -8.86 -18.67
CA GLY A 52 -1.85 -9.39 -19.85
C GLY A 52 -0.66 -10.28 -19.48
N SER A 53 0.18 -9.85 -18.54
CA SER A 53 1.30 -10.65 -18.05
C SER A 53 0.86 -11.98 -17.43
N LEU A 54 -0.28 -12.02 -16.75
CA LEU A 54 -0.81 -13.28 -16.19
C LEU A 54 -1.38 -14.18 -17.28
N LEU A 55 -2.16 -13.60 -18.21
CA LEU A 55 -2.75 -14.35 -19.33
C LEU A 55 -1.69 -14.99 -20.22
N LEU A 56 -0.55 -14.33 -20.44
CA LEU A 56 0.53 -14.87 -21.25
C LEU A 56 1.55 -15.68 -20.41
N GLY A 57 1.79 -15.27 -19.17
CA GLY A 57 2.82 -15.88 -18.31
C GLY A 57 2.41 -17.22 -17.71
N LEU A 58 1.14 -17.39 -17.33
CA LEU A 58 0.67 -18.65 -16.75
C LEU A 58 0.76 -19.83 -17.73
N PRO A 59 0.29 -19.73 -18.99
CA PRO A 59 0.47 -20.80 -19.97
C PRO A 59 1.93 -21.09 -20.27
N ALA A 60 2.82 -20.09 -20.20
CA ALA A 60 4.25 -20.29 -20.42
C ALA A 60 4.92 -21.08 -19.28
N LEU A 61 4.32 -21.08 -18.08
CA LEU A 61 4.77 -21.87 -16.93
C LEU A 61 4.12 -23.26 -16.87
N GLU A 62 3.06 -23.50 -17.64
CA GLU A 62 2.46 -24.83 -17.73
C GLU A 62 3.47 -25.80 -18.36
N SER A 63 3.94 -26.75 -17.56
CA SER A 63 4.70 -27.88 -18.08
C SER A 63 3.74 -28.76 -18.88
N PRO A 64 4.13 -29.24 -20.08
CA PRO A 64 3.31 -30.19 -20.81
C PRO A 64 3.00 -31.37 -19.90
N GLN A 65 1.71 -31.67 -19.72
CA GLN A 65 1.26 -32.81 -18.94
C GLN A 65 1.90 -34.06 -19.54
N SER A 66 2.93 -34.58 -18.88
CA SER A 66 3.47 -35.89 -19.22
C SER A 66 2.36 -36.90 -18.94
N PRO A 67 1.98 -37.75 -19.90
CA PRO A 67 0.97 -38.78 -19.68
C PRO A 67 1.39 -39.59 -18.45
N ALA A 68 0.43 -39.92 -17.59
CA ALA A 68 0.59 -40.40 -16.23
C ALA A 68 1.44 -41.69 -16.07
N HIS A 69 2.73 -41.64 -16.34
CA HIS A 69 3.70 -42.71 -16.14
C HIS A 69 4.85 -42.19 -15.28
N GLY A 70 4.67 -42.38 -13.97
CA GLY A 70 5.72 -42.66 -12.99
C GLY A 70 6.92 -41.73 -12.96
N LYS A 71 6.82 -40.60 -12.24
CA LYS A 71 8.00 -40.06 -11.55
C LYS A 71 8.22 -40.85 -10.26
N GLN A 72 8.81 -42.03 -10.36
CA GLN A 72 9.30 -42.78 -9.21
C GLN A 72 10.58 -42.10 -8.72
N SER A 73 10.55 -41.59 -7.49
CA SER A 73 11.71 -40.98 -6.84
C SER A 73 12.70 -42.08 -6.44
N GLU A 74 13.86 -42.19 -7.11
CA GLU A 74 14.92 -43.13 -6.69
C GLU A 74 15.46 -42.84 -5.28
N ALA A 75 15.20 -41.65 -4.72
CA ALA A 75 15.61 -41.26 -3.38
C ALA A 75 14.83 -41.99 -2.25
N SER A 76 13.68 -42.61 -2.54
CA SER A 76 12.95 -43.43 -1.56
C SER A 76 13.36 -44.89 -1.55
N GLN A 77 14.31 -45.30 -2.40
CA GLN A 77 14.67 -46.71 -2.63
C GLN A 77 16.07 -47.04 -2.08
N GLY A 78 16.41 -46.44 -0.93
CA GLY A 78 17.69 -46.63 -0.25
C GLY A 78 17.56 -46.63 1.26
N ARG A 79 17.14 -47.78 1.83
CA ARG A 79 17.60 -48.26 3.14
C ARG A 79 17.42 -49.76 3.27
#